data_AF-T1AEZ0-F1
#
_entry.id   AF-T1AEZ0-F1
#
_cell.length_a   1.000
_cell.length_b   1.000
_cell.length_c   1.000
_cell.angle_alpha   90.00
_cell.angle_beta   90.00
_cell.angle_gamma   90.00
#
_symmetry.space_group_name_H-M   'P 1'
#
loop_
_entity.id
_entity.type
_entity.pdbx_description
1 polymer ?
#
loop_
_entity_poly.entity_id
_entity_poly.type
_entity_poly.pdbx_seq_one_letter_code
_entity_poly.pdbx_strand_id
1 'polypeptide(L)' 'GLCDVNNETRNVDLVIPANNKGRVALATVYWLLAREVLRARVGGAEVDYPLQIEDFQAAL' A
#
# COMPACT_ATOMS: atom_id res chain seq x y z
N GLY A 1 3.21 -10.04 -2.17
CA GLY A 1 3.96 -9.34 -1.10
C GLY A 1 4.54 -8.04 -1.61
N LEU A 2 4.86 -7.12 -0.70
CA LEU A 2 5.66 -5.92 -0.99
C LEU A 2 7.13 -6.33 -1.06
N CYS A 3 7.73 -6.24 -2.24
CA CYS A 3 9.09 -6.73 -2.48
C CYS A 3 9.98 -5.58 -2.99
N ASP A 4 11.14 -5.45 -2.35
CA ASP A 4 12.25 -4.59 -2.74
C ASP A 4 13.32 -5.44 -3.46
N VAL A 5 14.36 -4.82 -4.00
CA VAL A 5 15.40 -5.48 -4.82
C VAL A 5 16.12 -6.63 -4.11
N ASN A 6 16.07 -6.69 -2.78
CA ASN A 6 16.73 -7.69 -1.97
C ASN A 6 15.78 -8.80 -1.45
N ASN A 7 14.54 -8.86 -1.93
CA ASN A 7 13.61 -9.93 -1.59
C ASN A 7 13.60 -11.04 -2.65
N GLU A 8 13.56 -12.29 -2.20
CA GLU A 8 13.17 -13.42 -3.06
C GLU A 8 11.64 -13.46 -3.22
N THR A 9 11.18 -13.81 -4.41
CA THR A 9 9.74 -13.93 -4.73
C THR A 9 9.25 -15.38 -4.71
N ARG A 10 10.04 -16.30 -4.14
CA ARG A 10 9.64 -17.70 -3.98
C ARG A 10 8.40 -17.79 -3.10
N ASN A 11 7.41 -18.58 -3.53
CA ASN A 11 6.11 -18.73 -2.86
C ASN A 11 5.28 -17.43 -2.77
N VAL A 12 5.50 -16.48 -3.68
CA VAL A 12 4.70 -15.25 -3.80
C VAL A 12 4.00 -15.23 -5.14
N ASP A 13 2.69 -15.42 -5.15
CA ASP A 13 1.89 -15.43 -6.39
C ASP A 13 1.67 -14.05 -6.99
N LEU A 14 1.67 -13.01 -6.15
CA LEU A 14 1.49 -11.61 -6.56
C LEU A 14 2.50 -10.72 -5.88
N VAL A 15 3.30 -10.01 -6.67
CA VAL A 15 4.32 -9.07 -6.21
C VAL A 15 3.89 -7.63 -6.48
N ILE A 16 4.03 -6.78 -5.47
CA ILE A 16 3.97 -5.32 -5.60
C ILE A 16 5.39 -4.79 -5.37
N PRO A 17 6.09 -4.36 -6.43
CA PRO A 17 7.46 -3.85 -6.30
C PRO A 17 7.45 -2.47 -5.63
N ALA A 18 8.05 -2.36 -4.44
CA ALA A 18 8.11 -1.12 -3.68
C ALA A 18 9.24 -1.15 -2.63
N ASN A 19 9.72 0.03 -2.21
CA ASN A 19 10.58 0.14 -1.02
C ASN A 19 9.78 -0.29 0.22
N ASN A 20 10.10 -1.46 0.75
CA ASN A 20 9.39 -2.07 1.88
C ASN A 20 10.07 -1.83 3.25
N LYS A 21 11.02 -0.89 3.33
CA LYS A 21 11.75 -0.54 4.57
C LYS A 21 11.51 0.91 4.98
N GLY A 22 11.34 1.80 4.00
CA GLY A 22 11.12 3.22 4.25
C GLY A 22 9.77 3.48 4.91
N ARG A 23 9.75 4.17 6.05
CA ARG A 23 8.53 4.53 6.78
C ARG A 23 7.50 5.24 5.90
N VAL A 24 7.94 6.26 5.17
CA VAL A 24 7.06 7.03 4.26
C VAL A 24 6.61 6.16 3.09
N ALA A 25 7.50 5.35 2.53
CA ALA A 25 7.17 4.47 1.41
C ALA A 25 6.09 3.43 1.79
N LEU A 26 6.24 2.79 2.95
CA LEU A 26 5.24 1.84 3.47
C LEU A 26 3.89 2.55 3.71
N ALA A 27 3.90 3.72 4.34
CA ALA A 27 2.69 4.49 4.58
C ALA A 27 1.96 4.83 3.27
N THR A 28 2.69 5.33 2.26
CA THR A 28 2.12 5.65 0.94
C THR A 28 1.51 4.43 0.26
N VAL A 29 2.21 3.28 0.26
CA VAL A 29 1.73 2.08 -0.43
C VAL A 29 0.46 1.53 0.24
N TYR A 30 0.44 1.43 1.57
CA TYR A 30 -0.75 0.95 2.27
C TYR A 30 -1.92 1.93 2.19
N TRP A 31 -1.66 3.24 2.22
CA TRP A 31 -2.68 4.27 2.02
C TRP A 31 -3.34 4.15 0.64
N LEU A 32 -2.55 4.01 -0.43
CA LEU A 32 -3.05 3.79 -1.78
C LEU A 32 -3.85 2.48 -1.87
N LEU A 33 -3.30 1.38 -1.33
CA LEU A 33 -3.96 0.08 -1.40
C LEU A 33 -5.33 0.10 -0.70
N ALA A 34 -5.42 0.72 0.47
CA ALA A 34 -6.67 0.86 1.21
C ALA A 34 -7.72 1.65 0.41
N ARG A 35 -7.34 2.81 -0.14
CA ARG A 35 -8.21 3.65 -0.97
C ARG A 35 -8.72 2.90 -2.21
N GLU A 36 -7.82 2.23 -2.93
CA GLU A 36 -8.17 1.52 -4.18
C GLU A 36 -9.02 0.26 -3.91
N VAL A 37 -8.80 -0.44 -2.80
CA VAL A 37 -9.64 -1.57 -2.38
C VAL A 37 -11.06 -1.10 -2.05
N LEU A 38 -11.21 0.03 -1.36
CA LEU A 38 -12.54 0.61 -1.11
C LEU A 38 -13.23 1.01 -2.42
N ARG A 39 -12.50 1.66 -3.34
CA ARG A 39 -13.00 2.02 -4.67
C ARG A 39 -13.49 0.80 -5.45
N ALA A 40 -12.70 -0.27 -5.45
CA ALA A 40 -13.04 -1.51 -6.14
C ALA A 40 -14.31 -2.18 -5.58
N ARG A 41 -14.53 -2.11 -4.26
CA ARG A 41 -15.72 -2.71 -3.60
C ARG A 41 -17.04 -2.04 -3.98
N VAL A 42 -17.01 -0.76 -4.34
CA VAL A 42 -18.20 0.00 -4.77
C VAL A 42 -18.31 0.12 -6.29
N GLY A 43 -17.66 -0.77 -7.04
CA GLY A 43 -17.76 -0.79 -8.50
C GLY A 43 -16.93 0.28 -9.21
N GLY A 44 -15.87 0.79 -8.56
CA GLY A 44 -14.96 1.77 -9.15
C GLY A 44 -15.42 3.23 -9.01
N ALA A 45 -16.56 3.48 -8.37
CA ALA A 45 -17.03 4.82 -8.05
C ALA A 45 -16.08 5.54 -7.08
N GLU A 46 -16.00 6.85 -7.18
CA GLU A 46 -15.23 7.68 -6.25
C GLU A 46 -15.70 7.46 -4.81
N VAL A 47 -14.74 7.33 -3.88
CA VAL A 47 -15.02 7.06 -2.47
C VAL A 47 -14.47 8.22 -1.67
N ASP A 48 -15.28 8.74 -0.75
CA ASP A 48 -14.78 9.65 0.27
C ASP A 48 -13.77 8.90 1.15
N TYR A 49 -12.53 9.37 1.13
CA TYR A 49 -11.42 8.77 1.84
C TYR A 49 -10.63 9.87 2.54
N PRO A 50 -11.07 10.29 3.75
CA PRO A 50 -10.54 11.47 4.43
C PRO A 50 -9.15 11.25 5.05
N LEU A 51 -8.72 9.99 5.19
CA LEU A 51 -7.41 9.66 5.74
C LEU A 51 -6.30 10.18 4.83
N GLN A 52 -5.27 10.76 5.44
CA GLN A 52 -4.07 11.24 4.76
C GLN A 52 -2.95 10.19 4.88
N ILE A 53 -1.86 10.37 4.12
CA ILE A 53 -0.72 9.45 4.15
C ILE A 53 -0.07 9.45 5.54
N GLU A 54 -0.08 10.60 6.21
CA GLU A 54 0.46 10.81 7.56
C GLU A 54 -0.24 9.92 8.59
N ASP A 55 -1.53 9.64 8.42
CA ASP A 55 -2.29 8.73 9.29
C ASP A 55 -1.80 7.28 9.20
N PHE A 56 -1.05 6.94 8.15
CA PHE A 56 -0.44 5.63 7.93
C PHE A 56 1.04 5.58 8.32
N GLN A 57 1.65 6.71 8.71
CA GLN A 57 3.05 6.73 9.13
C GLN A 57 3.20 6.20 10.55
N ALA A 58 4.16 5.29 10.76
CA ALA A 58 4.53 4.85 12.09
C ALA A 58 5.09 6.02 12.93
N ALA A 59 4.83 5.99 14.24
CA ALA A 59 5.45 6.89 15.18
C ALA A 59 7.00 6.79 15.14
N LEU A 60 7.67 7.86 15.56
CA LEU A 60 9.13 7.91 15.72
C LEU A 60 9.59 7.15 16.96
#